data_AF-A0A7U9XDZ4-F1
#
_entry.id   AF-A0A7U9XDZ4-F1
#
_cell.length_a   1.000
_cell.length_b   1.000
_cell.length_c   1.000
_cell.angle_alpha   90.00
_cell.angle_beta   90.00
_cell.angle_gamma   90.00
#
_symmetry.space_group_name_H-M   'P 1'
#
loop_
_entity.id
_entity.type
_entity.pdbx_description
1 polymer ?
#
loop_
_entity_poly.entity_id
_entity_poly.type
_entity_poly.pdbx_seq_one_letter_code
_entity_poly.pdbx_strand_id
1 'polypeptide(L)'
;MNNQRKGMFLIGSFGMFLMSAWILTAKQGISMENQRIYQEAVKLQEKVDALGFKGFCLSDFPVAMYDGKWDYVFYKGKVEKREPALSTFVGTAFPVEDHFEVIVPTLEQIDSLMSVVGGVEGMLIGGEYSFAQQKATIWHEAFHAYQLTNFGILGEKVTTEDMRAELEESKESGAPSQEEWLVREVDQKKGLKSKLEGEMSFLKKAVETDASDIDELRRIVLEYSERRDKRLKEMPKEAREAEIRCELTEGTAYYVEASVYRLACGDEAYKERYLDNLEAYEGGRGKYYRTGFAKCLILDRLAPDWKETFDFTKGLDEVLVKYGSKDDEL
;
A
#
# COMPACT_ATOMS: atom_id res chain seq x y z
N MET A 1 -1.07 -7.93 63.36
CA MET A 1 0.02 -7.39 62.51
C MET A 1 0.87 -8.54 62.00
N ASN A 2 0.74 -8.92 60.73
CA ASN A 2 1.82 -9.35 59.83
C ASN A 2 1.23 -10.05 58.60
N ASN A 3 0.89 -9.24 57.59
CA ASN A 3 0.57 -9.70 56.23
C ASN A 3 1.37 -8.88 55.20
N GLN A 4 2.69 -8.77 55.40
CA GLN A 4 3.59 -7.99 54.54
C GLN A 4 4.83 -8.77 54.04
N ARG A 5 4.71 -10.07 53.77
CA ARG A 5 5.83 -10.86 53.22
C ARG A 5 5.49 -11.75 52.01
N LYS A 6 4.55 -11.33 51.16
CA LYS A 6 4.27 -12.01 49.88
C LYS A 6 4.37 -11.11 48.63
N GLY A 7 4.90 -9.89 48.77
CA GLY A 7 4.97 -8.90 47.67
C GLY A 7 6.36 -8.66 47.07
N MET A 8 7.40 -9.43 47.45
CA MET A 8 8.79 -9.12 47.06
C MET A 8 9.45 -10.14 46.14
N PHE A 9 8.75 -11.21 45.76
CA PHE A 9 9.26 -12.23 44.83
C PHE A 9 8.68 -12.13 43.39
N LEU A 10 7.70 -11.26 43.14
CA LEU A 10 7.12 -11.05 41.79
C LEU A 10 7.67 -9.83 41.03
N ILE A 11 8.40 -8.93 41.70
CA ILE A 11 8.97 -7.72 41.08
C ILE A 11 10.37 -8.01 40.50
N GLY A 12 11.07 -9.02 41.03
CA GLY A 12 12.42 -9.40 40.56
C GLY A 12 12.46 -10.11 39.20
N SER A 13 11.43 -10.89 38.86
CA SER A 13 11.34 -11.60 37.58
C SER A 13 10.93 -10.70 36.41
N PHE A 14 10.05 -9.72 36.65
CA PHE A 14 9.67 -8.71 35.66
C PHE A 14 10.82 -7.73 35.36
N GLY A 15 11.56 -7.31 36.40
CA GLY A 15 12.73 -6.43 36.25
C GLY A 15 13.91 -7.07 35.52
N MET A 16 14.15 -8.37 35.75
CA MET A 16 15.17 -9.12 35.00
C MET A 16 14.79 -9.31 33.53
N PHE A 17 13.51 -9.58 33.22
CA PHE A 17 13.04 -9.71 31.84
C PHE A 17 13.20 -8.39 31.06
N LEU A 18 12.82 -7.25 31.67
CA LEU A 18 13.01 -5.91 31.11
C LEU A 18 14.49 -5.58 30.91
N MET A 19 15.39 -5.93 31.83
CA MET A 19 16.83 -5.72 31.64
C MET A 19 17.43 -6.62 30.55
N SER A 20 17.02 -7.88 30.43
CA SER A 20 17.48 -8.74 29.33
C SER A 20 16.96 -8.28 27.97
N ALA A 21 15.72 -7.80 27.89
CA ALA A 21 15.18 -7.15 26.71
C ALA A 21 15.95 -5.88 26.37
N TRP A 22 16.29 -5.06 27.37
CA TRP A 22 17.09 -3.83 27.20
C TRP A 22 18.54 -4.10 26.77
N ILE A 23 19.18 -5.16 27.27
CA ILE A 23 20.53 -5.57 26.85
C ILE A 23 20.54 -6.15 25.44
N LEU A 24 19.45 -6.83 25.02
CA LEU A 24 19.28 -7.32 23.65
C LEU A 24 18.98 -6.17 22.67
N THR A 25 18.17 -5.18 23.07
CA THR A 25 17.80 -4.02 22.24
C THR A 25 18.91 -2.97 22.17
N ALA A 26 19.64 -2.71 23.26
CA ALA A 26 20.82 -1.83 23.25
C ALA A 26 21.95 -2.36 22.37
N LYS A 27 22.01 -3.68 22.14
CA LYS A 27 22.94 -4.30 21.17
C LYS A 27 22.51 -4.15 19.72
N GLN A 28 21.21 -3.94 19.44
CA GLN A 28 20.67 -3.82 18.08
C GLN A 28 20.42 -2.37 17.66
N GLY A 29 20.18 -1.45 18.59
CA GLY A 29 20.06 -0.01 18.31
C GLY A 29 18.66 0.48 17.90
N ILE A 30 17.70 -0.41 17.65
CA ILE A 30 16.30 -0.08 17.34
C ILE A 30 15.39 -0.17 18.57
N SER A 31 14.36 0.69 18.65
CA SER A 31 13.44 0.74 19.78
C SER A 31 12.51 -0.48 19.86
N MET A 32 12.05 -0.82 21.07
CA MET A 32 11.11 -1.94 21.28
C MET A 32 9.79 -1.73 20.56
N GLU A 33 9.39 -0.47 20.34
CA GLU A 33 8.14 -0.13 19.67
C GLU A 33 8.19 -0.50 18.19
N ASN A 34 9.25 -0.13 17.48
CA ASN A 34 9.45 -0.52 16.08
C ASN A 34 9.60 -2.04 15.93
N GLN A 35 10.32 -2.71 16.84
CA GLN A 35 10.39 -4.18 16.83
C GLN A 35 9.00 -4.81 16.99
N ARG A 36 8.19 -4.26 17.90
CA ARG A 36 6.82 -4.73 18.13
C ARG A 36 5.92 -4.51 16.93
N ILE A 37 6.05 -3.38 16.24
CA ILE A 37 5.31 -3.11 14.99
C ILE A 37 5.59 -4.20 13.96
N TYR A 38 6.86 -4.49 13.67
CA TYR A 38 7.22 -5.53 12.72
C TYR A 38 6.65 -6.90 13.15
N GLN A 39 6.85 -7.27 14.41
CA GLN A 39 6.36 -8.56 14.94
C GLN A 39 4.83 -8.67 14.87
N GLU A 40 4.10 -7.59 15.14
CA GLU A 40 2.65 -7.56 15.00
C GLU A 40 2.21 -7.56 13.53
N ALA A 41 2.94 -6.89 12.62
CA ALA A 41 2.67 -6.94 11.19
C ALA A 41 2.79 -8.38 10.66
N VAL A 42 3.86 -9.10 11.02
CA VAL A 42 4.05 -10.52 10.64
C VAL A 42 2.94 -11.42 11.20
N LYS A 43 2.46 -11.16 12.42
CA LYS A 43 1.33 -11.93 13.00
C LYS A 43 0.01 -11.73 12.27
N LEU A 44 -0.13 -10.71 11.43
CA LEU A 44 -1.32 -10.51 10.62
C LEU A 44 -1.37 -11.42 9.39
N GLN A 45 -0.29 -12.15 9.06
CA GLN A 45 -0.19 -12.96 7.84
C GLN A 45 -1.42 -13.85 7.61
N GLU A 46 -1.82 -14.68 8.58
CA GLU A 46 -2.98 -15.58 8.44
C GLU A 46 -4.28 -14.83 8.09
N LYS A 47 -4.45 -13.61 8.62
CA LYS A 47 -5.63 -12.77 8.32
C LYS A 47 -5.51 -12.10 6.95
N VAL A 48 -4.31 -11.72 6.54
CA VAL A 48 -4.04 -11.13 5.22
C VAL A 48 -4.10 -12.20 4.11
N ASP A 49 -3.77 -13.45 4.41
CA ASP A 49 -3.93 -14.58 3.48
C ASP A 49 -5.39 -14.75 3.04
N ALA A 50 -6.35 -14.37 3.90
CA ALA A 50 -7.77 -14.36 3.56
C ALA A 50 -8.14 -13.34 2.46
N LEU A 51 -7.24 -12.41 2.13
CA LEU A 51 -7.37 -11.56 0.94
C LEU A 51 -7.11 -12.34 -0.36
N GLY A 52 -6.55 -13.55 -0.34
CA GLY A 52 -6.50 -14.41 -1.53
C GLY A 52 -5.43 -14.09 -2.58
N PHE A 53 -4.47 -13.20 -2.30
CA PHE A 53 -3.29 -13.02 -3.15
C PHE A 53 -2.32 -14.20 -2.96
N LYS A 54 -2.39 -15.16 -3.87
CA LYS A 54 -1.67 -16.44 -3.76
C LYS A 54 -0.15 -16.25 -3.71
N GLY A 55 0.47 -16.72 -2.63
CA GLY A 55 1.92 -16.68 -2.46
C GLY A 55 2.45 -15.35 -1.94
N PHE A 56 1.59 -14.41 -1.56
CA PHE A 56 2.02 -13.18 -0.92
C PHE A 56 2.29 -13.40 0.57
N CYS A 57 3.56 -13.33 0.98
CA CYS A 57 3.99 -13.47 2.37
C CYS A 57 4.91 -12.33 2.79
N LEU A 58 4.57 -11.61 3.87
CA LEU A 58 5.39 -10.49 4.35
C LEU A 58 6.82 -10.93 4.72
N SER A 59 6.97 -12.13 5.29
CA SER A 59 8.29 -12.62 5.73
C SER A 59 9.23 -13.04 4.60
N ASP A 60 8.75 -13.06 3.35
CA ASP A 60 9.59 -13.34 2.18
C ASP A 60 10.49 -12.14 1.83
N PHE A 61 10.10 -10.93 2.25
CA PHE A 61 10.81 -9.68 1.97
C PHE A 61 11.51 -9.15 3.24
N PRO A 62 12.77 -8.69 3.13
CA PRO A 62 13.40 -7.93 4.21
C PRO A 62 12.66 -6.61 4.44
N VAL A 63 12.49 -6.22 5.71
CA VAL A 63 11.90 -4.93 6.09
C VAL A 63 12.98 -4.08 6.77
N ALA A 64 13.47 -3.06 6.09
CA ALA A 64 14.42 -2.08 6.61
C ALA A 64 13.66 -0.91 7.27
N MET A 65 13.86 -0.73 8.58
CA MET A 65 13.38 0.44 9.30
C MET A 65 14.50 1.48 9.42
N TYR A 66 14.33 2.64 8.80
CA TYR A 66 15.34 3.70 8.72
C TYR A 66 15.18 4.73 9.85
N ASP A 67 16.23 4.92 10.67
CA ASP A 67 16.24 5.86 11.80
C ASP A 67 16.80 7.24 11.50
N GLY A 68 17.02 7.58 10.22
CA GLY A 68 17.71 8.80 9.81
C GLY A 68 19.24 8.65 9.68
N LYS A 69 19.80 7.49 10.07
CA LYS A 69 21.24 7.21 9.95
C LYS A 69 21.55 5.77 9.55
N TRP A 70 20.78 4.81 10.02
CA TRP A 70 20.99 3.38 9.81
C TRP A 70 19.69 2.70 9.41
N ASP A 71 19.82 1.64 8.61
CA ASP A 71 18.75 0.67 8.42
C ASP A 71 18.85 -0.41 9.49
N TYR A 72 17.72 -0.74 10.09
CA TYR A 72 17.54 -1.95 10.88
C TYR A 72 16.68 -2.92 10.08
N VAL A 73 17.33 -3.91 9.48
CA VAL A 73 16.73 -4.86 8.55
C VAL A 73 16.20 -6.07 9.31
N PHE A 74 14.88 -6.23 9.30
CA PHE A 74 14.18 -7.37 9.84
C PHE A 74 14.02 -8.44 8.75
N TYR A 75 14.66 -9.58 8.94
CA TYR A 75 14.53 -10.70 8.00
C TYR A 75 14.83 -12.05 8.65
N LYS A 76 14.00 -13.06 8.35
CA LYS A 76 14.15 -14.45 8.86
C LYS A 76 14.42 -14.53 10.37
N GLY A 77 13.70 -13.72 11.14
CA GLY A 77 13.79 -13.68 12.61
C GLY A 77 15.04 -12.99 13.17
N LYS A 78 15.84 -12.33 12.32
CA LYS A 78 17.02 -11.55 12.72
C LYS A 78 16.79 -10.07 12.46
N VAL A 79 17.52 -9.25 13.20
CA VAL A 79 17.62 -7.81 12.97
C VAL A 79 19.09 -7.50 12.72
N GLU A 80 19.39 -6.98 11.54
CA GLU A 80 20.73 -6.53 11.15
C GLU A 80 20.77 -5.01 11.07
N LYS A 81 21.84 -4.41 11.59
CA LYS A 81 22.09 -2.98 11.46
C LYS A 81 23.10 -2.75 10.34
N ARG A 82 22.74 -1.95 9.34
CA ARG A 82 23.63 -1.63 8.20
C ARG A 82 23.48 -0.17 7.75
N GLU A 83 24.40 0.28 6.91
CA GLU A 83 24.26 1.57 6.23
C GLU A 83 22.96 1.60 5.39
N PRO A 84 22.27 2.75 5.29
CA PRO A 84 20.99 2.82 4.62
C PRO A 84 21.09 2.46 3.13
N ALA A 85 20.21 1.60 2.65
CA ALA A 85 20.05 1.35 1.22
C ALA A 85 19.51 2.61 0.51
N LEU A 86 18.66 3.37 1.21
CA LEU A 86 18.13 4.64 0.75
C LEU A 86 18.14 5.65 1.90
N SER A 87 19.00 6.67 1.80
CA SER A 87 19.16 7.71 2.83
C SER A 87 18.09 8.82 2.73
N THR A 88 16.82 8.46 2.50
CA THR A 88 15.70 9.40 2.35
C THR A 88 14.51 8.91 3.16
N PHE A 89 13.73 9.84 3.73
CA PHE A 89 12.52 9.52 4.47
C PHE A 89 11.40 9.14 3.50
N VAL A 90 11.19 7.83 3.31
CA VAL A 90 10.18 7.30 2.39
C VAL A 90 9.71 5.91 2.84
N GLY A 91 8.44 5.60 2.59
CA GLY A 91 7.92 4.24 2.53
C GLY A 91 7.99 3.78 1.08
N THR A 92 8.76 2.74 0.79
CA THR A 92 8.91 2.24 -0.59
C THR A 92 9.42 0.79 -0.63
N ALA A 93 9.07 0.05 -1.68
CA ALA A 93 9.83 -1.13 -2.10
C ALA A 93 11.06 -0.71 -2.93
N PHE A 94 12.26 -1.09 -2.49
CA PHE A 94 13.52 -0.62 -3.06
C PHE A 94 14.42 -1.78 -3.51
N PRO A 95 15.12 -1.68 -4.66
CA PRO A 95 16.05 -2.70 -5.10
C PRO A 95 17.35 -2.67 -4.28
N VAL A 96 17.68 -3.80 -3.64
CA VAL A 96 18.95 -4.01 -2.93
C VAL A 96 19.61 -5.25 -3.51
N GLU A 97 20.72 -5.05 -4.21
CA GLU A 97 21.43 -6.11 -4.92
C GLU A 97 20.49 -6.89 -5.87
N ASP A 98 20.17 -8.14 -5.52
CA ASP A 98 19.40 -9.10 -6.32
C ASP A 98 17.93 -9.27 -5.86
N HIS A 99 17.47 -8.47 -4.91
CA HIS A 99 16.11 -8.56 -4.36
C HIS A 99 15.50 -7.18 -4.05
N PHE A 100 14.20 -7.17 -3.75
CA PHE A 100 13.49 -5.99 -3.27
C PHE A 100 13.33 -6.04 -1.76
N GLU A 101 13.56 -4.91 -1.11
CA GLU A 101 13.33 -4.72 0.32
C GLU A 101 12.24 -3.69 0.57
N VAL A 102 11.51 -3.85 1.66
CA VAL A 102 10.58 -2.85 2.17
C VAL A 102 11.36 -1.85 3.01
N ILE A 103 11.45 -0.60 2.56
CA ILE A 103 12.06 0.49 3.32
C ILE A 103 10.95 1.35 3.91
N VAL A 104 10.94 1.50 5.23
CA VAL A 104 10.02 2.41 5.93
C VAL A 104 10.79 3.20 7.00
N PRO A 105 10.39 4.43 7.33
CA PRO A 105 10.98 5.15 8.45
C PRO A 105 10.58 4.52 9.79
N THR A 106 11.39 4.73 10.84
CA THR A 106 10.95 4.39 12.21
C THR A 106 9.87 5.36 12.70
N LEU A 107 9.05 4.94 13.68
CA LEU A 107 8.04 5.82 14.30
C LEU A 107 8.63 7.15 14.79
N GLU A 108 9.78 7.10 15.45
CA GLU A 108 10.43 8.29 15.99
C GLU A 108 10.81 9.28 14.88
N GLN A 109 11.18 8.77 13.70
CA GLN A 109 11.45 9.61 12.53
C GLN A 109 10.18 10.24 11.98
N ILE A 110 9.05 9.52 11.94
CA ILE A 110 7.80 10.13 11.48
C ILE A 110 7.29 11.16 12.48
N ASP A 111 7.39 10.89 13.78
CA ASP A 111 7.04 11.85 14.84
C ASP A 111 7.90 13.11 14.75
N SER A 112 9.22 12.93 14.55
CA SER A 112 10.14 14.04 14.35
C SER A 112 9.75 14.87 13.13
N LEU A 113 9.42 14.24 12.00
CA LEU A 113 9.00 14.95 10.78
C LEU A 113 7.68 15.69 10.98
N MET A 114 6.70 15.06 11.61
CA MET A 114 5.39 15.65 11.90
C MET A 114 5.51 16.86 12.84
N SER A 115 6.43 16.81 13.80
CA SER A 115 6.69 17.94 14.71
C SER A 115 7.34 19.15 14.03
N VAL A 116 8.01 18.95 12.88
CA VAL A 116 8.77 19.98 12.16
C VAL A 116 7.98 20.54 10.96
N VAL A 117 7.25 19.69 10.23
CA VAL A 117 6.72 20.04 8.89
C VAL A 117 5.21 20.29 8.86
N GLY A 118 4.47 19.96 9.91
CA GLY A 118 3.02 20.22 9.93
C GLY A 118 2.24 19.44 8.87
N GLY A 119 2.64 18.18 8.62
CA GLY A 119 2.01 17.26 7.67
C GLY A 119 2.65 17.33 6.29
N VAL A 120 3.29 16.23 5.88
CA VAL A 120 3.74 16.05 4.49
C VAL A 120 2.57 15.50 3.67
N GLU A 121 2.20 16.22 2.61
CA GLU A 121 1.20 15.82 1.62
C GLU A 121 1.56 14.46 1.01
N GLY A 122 0.55 13.58 0.89
CA GLY A 122 0.64 12.30 0.19
C GLY A 122 0.80 11.05 1.07
N MET A 123 1.22 11.16 2.33
CA MET A 123 1.24 10.01 3.28
C MET A 123 0.16 10.07 4.36
N LEU A 124 -0.40 11.26 4.66
CA LEU A 124 -1.22 11.43 5.86
C LEU A 124 -2.36 12.41 5.67
N ILE A 125 -3.53 11.89 5.31
CA ILE A 125 -4.80 12.57 5.55
C ILE A 125 -5.18 12.30 7.01
N GLY A 126 -5.11 13.35 7.84
CA GLY A 126 -5.79 13.51 9.13
C GLY A 126 -5.42 12.54 10.27
N GLY A 127 -4.79 13.06 11.33
CA GLY A 127 -4.57 12.37 12.61
C GLY A 127 -3.10 12.15 12.97
N GLU A 128 -2.84 11.84 14.26
CA GLU A 128 -1.52 11.36 14.72
C GLU A 128 -1.17 10.05 14.01
N TYR A 129 0.08 9.94 13.53
CA TYR A 129 0.56 8.72 12.90
C TYR A 129 0.56 7.57 13.93
N SER A 130 -0.14 6.48 13.64
CA SER A 130 -0.38 5.41 14.61
C SER A 130 0.39 4.13 14.30
N PHE A 131 0.53 3.28 15.32
CA PHE A 131 1.04 1.90 15.16
C PHE A 131 0.28 1.10 14.09
N ALA A 132 -1.02 1.35 13.94
CA ALA A 132 -1.84 0.68 12.93
C ALA A 132 -1.49 1.15 11.52
N GLN A 133 -1.21 2.44 11.34
CA GLN A 133 -0.76 2.99 10.06
C GLN A 133 0.62 2.46 9.69
N GLN A 134 1.58 2.43 10.61
CA GLN A 134 2.90 1.83 10.31
C GLN A 134 2.79 0.39 9.84
N LYS A 135 1.95 -0.43 10.49
CA LYS A 135 1.71 -1.81 10.07
C LYS A 135 1.09 -1.86 8.67
N ALA A 136 0.11 -1.01 8.40
CA ALA A 136 -0.54 -0.95 7.10
C ALA A 136 0.46 -0.54 6.00
N THR A 137 1.31 0.46 6.23
CA THR A 137 2.37 0.89 5.32
C THR A 137 3.39 -0.21 5.05
N ILE A 138 3.83 -0.97 6.07
CA ILE A 138 4.72 -2.12 5.85
C ILE A 138 4.10 -3.14 4.88
N TRP A 139 2.80 -3.41 5.03
CA TRP A 139 2.08 -4.33 4.15
C TRP A 139 1.84 -3.76 2.75
N HIS A 140 1.60 -2.45 2.62
CA HIS A 140 1.54 -1.74 1.33
C HIS A 140 2.83 -1.93 0.54
N GLU A 141 3.96 -1.60 1.17
CA GLU A 141 5.27 -1.69 0.53
C GLU A 141 5.71 -3.14 0.28
N ALA A 142 5.37 -4.07 1.18
CA ALA A 142 5.59 -5.49 0.94
C ALA A 142 4.79 -5.99 -0.28
N PHE A 143 3.61 -5.42 -0.52
CA PHE A 143 2.82 -5.77 -1.70
C PHE A 143 3.50 -5.28 -2.99
N HIS A 144 4.13 -4.10 -2.97
CA HIS A 144 4.97 -3.66 -4.09
C HIS A 144 6.18 -4.58 -4.31
N ALA A 145 6.88 -4.99 -3.24
CA ALA A 145 7.98 -5.95 -3.36
C ALA A 145 7.49 -7.29 -3.96
N TYR A 146 6.30 -7.76 -3.56
CA TYR A 146 5.64 -8.94 -4.12
C TYR A 146 5.30 -8.77 -5.61
N GLN A 147 4.71 -7.64 -6.00
CA GLN A 147 4.41 -7.29 -7.38
C GLN A 147 5.67 -7.33 -8.26
N LEU A 148 6.71 -6.61 -7.85
CA LEU A 148 7.97 -6.47 -8.58
C LEU A 148 8.75 -7.78 -8.65
N THR A 149 8.74 -8.58 -7.58
CA THR A 149 9.44 -9.87 -7.54
C THR A 149 8.78 -10.90 -8.46
N ASN A 150 7.45 -10.96 -8.50
CA ASN A 150 6.76 -12.11 -9.10
C ASN A 150 6.15 -11.86 -10.48
N PHE A 151 5.84 -10.61 -10.84
CA PHE A 151 5.01 -10.33 -12.03
C PHE A 151 5.68 -9.38 -13.01
N GLY A 152 5.20 -9.42 -14.26
CA GLY A 152 5.43 -8.38 -15.25
C GLY A 152 4.21 -7.45 -15.27
N ILE A 153 4.34 -6.25 -14.74
CA ILE A 153 3.24 -5.30 -14.60
C ILE A 153 2.88 -4.78 -15.99
N LEU A 154 1.66 -5.06 -16.43
CA LEU A 154 1.20 -4.83 -17.81
C LEU A 154 2.12 -5.50 -18.86
N GLY A 155 2.66 -6.67 -18.53
CA GLY A 155 3.56 -7.43 -19.39
C GLY A 155 5.02 -6.97 -19.35
N GLU A 156 5.34 -5.94 -18.57
CA GLU A 156 6.70 -5.42 -18.40
C GLU A 156 7.31 -5.91 -17.09
N LYS A 157 8.40 -6.66 -17.19
CA LYS A 157 9.16 -7.14 -16.03
C LYS A 157 10.30 -6.17 -15.75
N VAL A 158 10.29 -5.56 -14.57
CA VAL A 158 11.36 -4.71 -14.07
C VAL A 158 12.22 -5.54 -13.13
N THR A 159 13.52 -5.65 -13.41
CA THR A 159 14.49 -6.29 -12.52
C THR A 159 15.06 -5.29 -11.50
N THR A 160 15.77 -5.77 -10.49
CA THR A 160 16.45 -4.88 -9.54
C THR A 160 17.56 -4.09 -10.24
N GLU A 161 18.23 -4.69 -11.23
CA GLU A 161 19.22 -4.00 -12.06
C GLU A 161 18.59 -2.88 -12.89
N ASP A 162 17.46 -3.13 -13.54
CA ASP A 162 16.75 -2.12 -14.35
C ASP A 162 16.36 -0.92 -13.48
N MET A 163 15.74 -1.17 -12.33
CA MET A 163 15.30 -0.10 -11.43
C MET A 163 16.47 0.69 -10.84
N ARG A 164 17.60 0.04 -10.55
CA ARG A 164 18.82 0.73 -10.11
C ARG A 164 19.41 1.59 -11.21
N ALA A 165 19.47 1.09 -12.44
CA ALA A 165 19.93 1.87 -13.59
C ALA A 165 19.05 3.10 -13.82
N GLU A 166 17.72 2.95 -13.74
CA GLU A 166 16.79 4.08 -13.86
C GLU A 166 16.99 5.13 -12.77
N LEU A 167 17.21 4.71 -11.51
CA LEU A 167 17.47 5.63 -10.40
C LEU A 167 18.77 6.42 -10.61
N GLU A 168 19.79 5.81 -11.22
CA GLU A 168 21.05 6.47 -11.60
C GLU A 168 20.89 7.40 -12.82
N GLU A 169 20.11 6.99 -13.82
CA GLU A 169 19.90 7.68 -15.11
C GLU A 169 18.81 8.77 -15.09
N SER A 170 17.92 8.77 -14.09
CA SER A 170 16.76 9.69 -13.93
C SER A 170 17.11 11.20 -13.97
N LYS A 171 18.39 11.56 -14.07
CA LYS A 171 18.89 12.93 -14.24
C LYS A 171 19.09 13.37 -15.69
N GLU A 172 19.03 12.49 -16.70
CA GLU A 172 19.45 12.84 -18.08
C GLU A 172 18.37 12.67 -19.18
N SER A 173 17.24 12.03 -18.89
CA SER A 173 16.18 11.87 -19.91
C SER A 173 15.26 13.10 -19.98
N GLY A 174 15.06 13.65 -21.19
CA GLY A 174 14.12 14.75 -21.45
C GLY A 174 12.65 14.30 -21.63
N ALA A 175 12.35 13.02 -21.40
CA ALA A 175 11.00 12.49 -21.50
C ALA A 175 10.21 12.76 -20.21
N PRO A 176 8.91 13.11 -20.27
CA PRO A 176 8.12 13.30 -19.07
C PRO A 176 7.99 11.99 -18.29
N SER A 177 8.19 12.05 -16.98
CA SER A 177 7.87 11.00 -16.02
C SER A 177 6.38 10.65 -16.01
N GLN A 178 6.03 9.50 -15.42
CA GLN A 178 4.62 9.10 -15.26
C GLN A 178 3.81 10.17 -14.51
N GLU A 179 4.36 10.73 -13.42
CA GLU A 179 3.74 11.82 -12.66
C GLU A 179 3.44 13.03 -13.55
N GLU A 180 4.42 13.46 -14.36
CA GLU A 180 4.27 14.61 -15.25
C GLU A 180 3.20 14.37 -16.31
N TRP A 181 3.09 13.14 -16.84
CA TRP A 181 2.00 12.77 -17.74
C TRP A 181 0.64 12.90 -17.07
N LEU A 182 0.49 12.39 -15.85
CA LEU A 182 -0.77 12.44 -15.11
C LEU A 182 -1.18 13.87 -14.76
N VAL A 183 -0.23 14.69 -14.30
CA VAL A 183 -0.49 16.10 -13.98
C VAL A 183 -0.86 16.89 -15.25
N ARG A 184 -0.06 16.78 -16.31
CA ARG A 184 -0.27 17.55 -17.54
C ARG A 184 -1.54 17.14 -18.28
N GLU A 185 -1.79 15.85 -18.40
CA GLU A 185 -2.87 15.33 -19.24
C GLU A 185 -4.19 15.19 -18.48
N VAL A 186 -4.18 15.03 -17.16
CA VAL A 186 -5.41 14.84 -16.38
C VAL A 186 -5.70 16.04 -15.49
N ASP A 187 -4.78 16.42 -14.60
CA ASP A 187 -5.05 17.48 -13.61
C ASP A 187 -5.24 18.86 -14.25
N GLN A 188 -4.40 19.20 -15.23
CA GLN A 188 -4.42 20.52 -15.87
C GLN A 188 -5.51 20.64 -16.94
N LYS A 189 -5.99 19.53 -17.50
CA LYS A 189 -7.04 19.51 -18.51
C LYS A 189 -8.41 19.38 -17.85
N LYS A 190 -9.04 20.52 -17.52
CA LYS A 190 -10.34 20.61 -16.83
C LYS A 190 -11.42 19.64 -17.35
N GLY A 191 -11.51 19.43 -18.66
CA GLY A 191 -12.47 18.50 -19.26
C GLY A 191 -12.21 17.03 -18.91
N LEU A 192 -10.94 16.61 -18.89
CA LEU A 192 -10.55 15.25 -18.50
C LEU A 192 -10.64 15.05 -16.99
N LYS A 193 -10.22 16.05 -16.21
CA LYS A 193 -10.41 16.07 -14.76
C LYS A 193 -11.88 15.86 -14.37
N SER A 194 -12.79 16.65 -14.95
CA SER A 194 -14.23 16.54 -14.64
C SER A 194 -14.83 15.20 -15.03
N LYS A 195 -14.36 14.59 -16.14
CA LYS A 195 -14.76 13.22 -16.51
C LYS A 195 -14.27 12.19 -15.51
N LEU A 196 -13.02 12.31 -15.03
CA LEU A 196 -12.47 11.44 -14.00
C LEU A 196 -13.20 11.59 -12.65
N GLU A 197 -13.52 12.82 -12.22
CA GLU A 197 -14.34 13.04 -11.02
C GLU A 197 -15.70 12.33 -11.15
N GLY A 198 -16.34 12.40 -12.32
CA GLY A 198 -17.55 11.64 -12.61
C GLY A 198 -17.34 10.13 -12.49
N GLU A 199 -16.27 9.59 -13.07
CA GLU A 199 -15.89 8.17 -12.96
C GLU A 199 -15.67 7.73 -11.51
N MET A 200 -15.03 8.56 -10.68
CA MET A 200 -14.80 8.32 -9.25
C MET A 200 -16.12 8.22 -8.49
N SER A 201 -17.10 9.08 -8.78
CA SER A 201 -18.44 8.98 -8.19
C SER A 201 -19.17 7.70 -8.63
N PHE A 202 -18.98 7.23 -9.87
CA PHE A 202 -19.52 5.94 -10.30
C PHE A 202 -18.90 4.76 -9.54
N LEU A 203 -17.58 4.77 -9.34
CA LEU A 203 -16.90 3.74 -8.55
C LEU A 203 -17.37 3.74 -7.09
N LYS A 204 -17.51 4.93 -6.47
CA LYS A 204 -18.07 5.04 -5.11
C LYS A 204 -19.50 4.48 -5.04
N LYS A 205 -20.36 4.88 -5.99
CA LYS A 205 -21.72 4.33 -6.08
C LYS A 205 -21.73 2.81 -6.20
N ALA A 206 -20.83 2.23 -7.00
CA ALA A 206 -20.70 0.78 -7.14
C ALA A 206 -20.29 0.12 -5.81
N VAL A 207 -19.30 0.68 -5.10
CA VAL A 207 -18.88 0.19 -3.78
C VAL A 207 -20.01 0.25 -2.76
N GLU A 208 -20.79 1.33 -2.75
CA GLU A 208 -21.90 1.57 -1.83
C GLU A 208 -23.22 0.87 -2.22
N THR A 209 -23.29 0.25 -3.39
CA THR A 209 -24.49 -0.49 -3.84
C THR A 209 -24.80 -1.61 -2.86
N ASP A 210 -26.08 -1.87 -2.57
CA ASP A 210 -26.50 -2.95 -1.67
C ASP A 210 -25.82 -4.27 -2.03
N ALA A 211 -25.28 -4.98 -1.04
CA ALA A 211 -24.54 -6.23 -1.22
C ALA A 211 -25.33 -7.29 -2.02
N SER A 212 -26.67 -7.29 -1.87
CA SER A 212 -27.58 -8.22 -2.55
C SER A 212 -27.93 -7.82 -3.99
N ASP A 213 -27.70 -6.57 -4.39
CA ASP A 213 -28.09 -6.05 -5.71
C ASP A 213 -26.93 -6.13 -6.71
N ILE A 214 -26.59 -7.35 -7.11
CA ILE A 214 -25.51 -7.63 -8.06
C ILE A 214 -25.86 -7.15 -9.48
N ASP A 215 -27.13 -7.15 -9.87
CA ASP A 215 -27.54 -6.65 -11.19
C ASP A 215 -27.37 -5.12 -11.28
N GLU A 216 -27.69 -4.36 -10.22
CA GLU A 216 -27.37 -2.93 -10.15
C GLU A 216 -25.87 -2.68 -10.20
N LEU A 217 -25.09 -3.44 -9.42
CA LEU A 217 -23.64 -3.33 -9.42
C LEU A 217 -23.06 -3.51 -10.82
N ARG A 218 -23.47 -4.57 -11.54
CA ARG A 218 -23.05 -4.82 -12.92
C ARG A 218 -23.43 -3.67 -13.85
N ARG A 219 -24.65 -3.12 -13.72
CA ARG A 219 -25.09 -1.98 -14.53
C ARG A 219 -24.21 -0.75 -14.30
N ILE A 220 -23.89 -0.43 -13.05
CA ILE A 220 -23.01 0.70 -12.69
C ILE A 220 -21.60 0.48 -13.25
N VAL A 221 -21.05 -0.73 -13.16
CA VAL A 221 -19.72 -1.07 -13.69
C VAL A 221 -19.66 -0.95 -15.21
N LEU A 222 -20.70 -1.37 -15.93
CA LEU A 222 -20.75 -1.21 -17.39
C LEU A 222 -20.85 0.27 -17.78
N GLU A 223 -21.68 1.07 -17.09
CA GLU A 223 -21.77 2.51 -17.35
C GLU A 223 -20.45 3.24 -17.03
N TYR A 224 -19.80 2.88 -15.92
CA TYR A 224 -18.45 3.33 -15.60
C TYR A 224 -17.47 3.03 -16.73
N SER A 225 -17.46 1.79 -17.21
CA SER A 225 -16.52 1.30 -18.24
C SER A 225 -16.69 2.07 -19.56
N GLU A 226 -17.93 2.33 -19.98
CA GLU A 226 -18.19 3.14 -21.18
C GLU A 226 -17.70 4.59 -21.06
N ARG A 227 -17.86 5.21 -19.87
CA ARG A 227 -17.41 6.58 -19.61
C ARG A 227 -15.89 6.66 -19.62
N ARG A 228 -15.25 5.69 -18.96
CA ARG A 228 -13.80 5.56 -18.91
C ARG A 228 -13.20 5.35 -20.30
N ASP A 229 -13.74 4.44 -21.10
CA ASP A 229 -13.27 4.21 -22.47
C ASP A 229 -13.31 5.50 -23.32
N LYS A 230 -14.40 6.28 -23.21
CA LYS A 230 -14.49 7.60 -23.86
C LYS A 230 -13.42 8.57 -23.37
N ARG A 231 -13.19 8.68 -22.06
CA ARG A 231 -12.16 9.58 -21.50
C ARG A 231 -10.75 9.14 -21.92
N LEU A 232 -10.43 7.86 -21.80
CA LEU A 232 -9.12 7.33 -22.17
C LEU A 232 -8.83 7.59 -23.66
N LYS A 233 -9.81 7.45 -24.56
CA LYS A 233 -9.62 7.76 -25.99
C LYS A 233 -9.22 9.21 -26.29
N GLU A 234 -9.45 10.14 -25.36
CA GLU A 234 -9.03 11.54 -25.47
C GLU A 234 -7.62 11.81 -24.91
N MET A 235 -6.98 10.79 -24.32
CA MET A 235 -5.66 10.88 -23.69
C MET A 235 -4.57 10.28 -24.60
N PRO A 236 -3.33 10.81 -24.55
CA PRO A 236 -2.16 10.16 -25.13
C PRO A 236 -1.96 8.75 -24.59
N LYS A 237 -1.31 7.88 -25.36
CA LYS A 237 -1.07 6.48 -24.98
C LYS A 237 -0.32 6.39 -23.64
N GLU A 238 0.72 7.19 -23.49
CA GLU A 238 1.62 7.22 -22.35
C GLU A 238 0.88 7.61 -21.07
N ALA A 239 -0.02 8.61 -21.14
CA ALA A 239 -0.83 9.02 -20.01
C ALA A 239 -1.88 7.96 -19.61
N ARG A 240 -2.46 7.26 -20.59
CA ARG A 240 -3.35 6.12 -20.30
C ARG A 240 -2.61 4.98 -19.61
N GLU A 241 -1.44 4.62 -20.12
CA GLU A 241 -0.63 3.54 -19.55
C GLU A 241 -0.13 3.89 -18.15
N ALA A 242 0.29 5.14 -17.92
CA ALA A 242 0.65 5.64 -16.59
C ALA A 242 -0.54 5.54 -15.61
N GLU A 243 -1.74 5.93 -16.03
CA GLU A 243 -2.94 5.82 -15.21
C GLU A 243 -3.28 4.36 -14.88
N ILE A 244 -3.36 3.48 -15.88
CA ILE A 244 -3.70 2.06 -15.69
C ILE A 244 -2.66 1.37 -14.81
N ARG A 245 -1.38 1.64 -15.04
CA ARG A 245 -0.29 1.10 -14.23
C ARG A 245 -0.38 1.58 -12.79
N CYS A 246 -0.62 2.88 -12.56
CA CYS A 246 -0.73 3.43 -11.22
C CYS A 246 -1.91 2.84 -10.45
N GLU A 247 -3.09 2.69 -11.08
CA GLU A 247 -4.22 2.03 -10.43
C GLU A 247 -3.95 0.56 -10.13
N LEU A 248 -3.26 -0.13 -11.04
CA LEU A 248 -2.91 -1.53 -10.89
C LEU A 248 -1.91 -1.73 -9.74
N THR A 249 -0.83 -0.96 -9.68
CA THR A 249 0.22 -1.12 -8.66
C THR A 249 -0.22 -0.53 -7.32
N GLU A 250 -0.55 0.76 -7.30
CA GLU A 250 -0.87 1.49 -6.07
C GLU A 250 -2.26 1.16 -5.56
N GLY A 251 -3.25 1.01 -6.42
CA GLY A 251 -4.61 0.72 -5.97
C GLY A 251 -4.76 -0.65 -5.31
N THR A 252 -4.02 -1.66 -5.79
CA THR A 252 -4.00 -2.99 -5.16
C THR A 252 -3.16 -3.01 -3.88
N ALA A 253 -2.05 -2.27 -3.82
CA ALA A 253 -1.28 -2.08 -2.59
C ALA A 253 -2.11 -1.33 -1.52
N TYR A 254 -2.82 -0.27 -1.93
CA TYR A 254 -3.72 0.50 -1.07
C TYR A 254 -4.90 -0.33 -0.58
N TYR A 255 -5.38 -1.29 -1.37
CA TYR A 255 -6.37 -2.28 -0.92
C TYR A 255 -5.84 -3.19 0.20
N VAL A 256 -4.60 -3.65 0.08
CA VAL A 256 -3.94 -4.45 1.14
C VAL A 256 -3.71 -3.58 2.38
N GLU A 257 -3.23 -2.36 2.22
CA GLU A 257 -3.07 -1.36 3.29
C GLU A 257 -4.37 -1.17 4.07
N ALA A 258 -5.45 -0.84 3.34
CA ALA A 258 -6.76 -0.55 3.92
C ALA A 258 -7.33 -1.77 4.66
N SER A 259 -7.10 -2.97 4.13
CA SER A 259 -7.50 -4.24 4.76
C SER A 259 -6.75 -4.49 6.07
N VAL A 260 -5.44 -4.26 6.09
CA VAL A 260 -4.61 -4.37 7.30
C VAL A 260 -5.01 -3.32 8.33
N TYR A 261 -5.27 -2.08 7.91
CA TYR A 261 -5.76 -1.03 8.77
C TYR A 261 -7.13 -1.39 9.38
N ARG A 262 -8.04 -1.95 8.59
CA ARG A 262 -9.34 -2.46 9.08
C ARG A 262 -9.16 -3.55 10.14
N LEU A 263 -8.23 -4.49 9.94
CA LEU A 263 -7.92 -5.53 10.92
C LEU A 263 -7.35 -4.96 12.23
N ALA A 264 -6.66 -3.83 12.17
CA ALA A 264 -6.02 -3.19 13.32
C ALA A 264 -6.94 -2.22 14.08
N CYS A 265 -7.80 -1.47 13.37
CA CYS A 265 -8.58 -0.36 13.91
C CYS A 265 -10.10 -0.60 13.90
N GLY A 266 -10.58 -1.63 13.19
CA GLY A 266 -12.00 -1.94 13.04
C GLY A 266 -12.69 -1.18 11.91
N ASP A 267 -13.96 -1.54 11.68
CA ASP A 267 -14.75 -1.12 10.51
C ASP A 267 -15.05 0.39 10.48
N GLU A 268 -15.28 1.01 11.63
CA GLU A 268 -15.62 2.44 11.72
C GLU A 268 -14.44 3.32 11.27
N ALA A 269 -13.26 3.09 11.85
CA ALA A 269 -12.05 3.81 11.47
C ALA A 269 -11.63 3.53 10.02
N TYR A 270 -11.81 2.29 9.55
CA TYR A 270 -11.59 1.92 8.15
C TYR A 270 -12.52 2.70 7.20
N LYS A 271 -13.81 2.76 7.54
CA LYS A 271 -14.81 3.48 6.74
C LYS A 271 -14.48 4.97 6.65
N GLU A 272 -14.24 5.61 7.79
CA GLU A 272 -13.89 7.04 7.86
C GLU A 272 -12.66 7.36 7.00
N ARG A 273 -11.63 6.53 7.09
CA ARG A 273 -10.35 6.77 6.40
C ARG A 273 -10.41 6.47 4.90
N TYR A 274 -10.97 5.33 4.50
CA TYR A 274 -10.83 4.81 3.14
C TYR A 274 -12.11 4.89 2.30
N LEU A 275 -13.29 4.85 2.91
CA LEU A 275 -14.56 4.76 2.16
C LEU A 275 -15.30 6.10 2.03
N ASP A 276 -15.41 6.87 3.11
CA ASP A 276 -16.23 8.09 3.11
C ASP A 276 -15.78 9.09 2.03
N ASN A 277 -14.47 9.17 1.81
CA ASN A 277 -13.82 10.05 0.84
C ASN A 277 -13.35 9.31 -0.43
N LEU A 278 -13.93 8.16 -0.78
CA LEU A 278 -13.44 7.34 -1.91
C LEU A 278 -13.44 8.11 -3.25
N GLU A 279 -14.36 9.06 -3.42
CA GLU A 279 -14.45 9.91 -4.62
C GLU A 279 -13.67 11.24 -4.53
N ALA A 280 -12.92 11.47 -3.45
CA ALA A 280 -12.16 12.70 -3.27
C ALA A 280 -11.01 12.79 -4.28
N TYR A 281 -11.02 13.86 -5.06
CA TYR A 281 -9.97 14.12 -6.05
C TYR A 281 -8.71 14.67 -5.38
N GLU A 282 -7.58 14.02 -5.64
CA GLU A 282 -6.25 14.45 -5.23
C GLU A 282 -5.37 14.66 -6.47
N GLY A 283 -4.59 15.75 -6.48
CA GLY A 283 -3.64 16.03 -7.57
C GLY A 283 -2.53 14.98 -7.63
N GLY A 284 -1.93 14.80 -8.80
CA GLY A 284 -0.89 13.80 -8.99
C GLY A 284 -1.42 12.37 -8.92
N ARG A 285 -0.66 11.44 -8.35
CA ARG A 285 -1.05 10.01 -8.36
C ARG A 285 -2.15 9.62 -7.37
N GLY A 286 -2.38 10.37 -6.28
CA GLY A 286 -3.23 9.95 -5.16
C GLY A 286 -4.65 9.51 -5.56
N LYS A 287 -5.26 10.16 -6.55
CA LYS A 287 -6.58 9.77 -7.09
C LYS A 287 -6.63 8.33 -7.63
N TYR A 288 -5.52 7.81 -8.14
CA TYR A 288 -5.44 6.46 -8.72
C TYR A 288 -5.31 5.35 -7.69
N TYR A 289 -4.82 5.68 -6.49
CA TYR A 289 -4.85 4.77 -5.34
C TYR A 289 -6.31 4.45 -5.01
N ARG A 290 -7.15 5.50 -4.94
CA ARG A 290 -8.58 5.39 -4.62
C ARG A 290 -9.35 4.67 -5.72
N THR A 291 -9.13 5.00 -6.99
CA THR A 291 -9.85 4.33 -8.07
C THR A 291 -9.45 2.86 -8.17
N GLY A 292 -8.16 2.52 -8.11
CA GLY A 292 -7.73 1.11 -8.12
C GLY A 292 -8.21 0.33 -6.88
N PHE A 293 -8.21 0.94 -5.70
CA PHE A 293 -8.80 0.36 -4.49
C PHE A 293 -10.30 0.09 -4.63
N ALA A 294 -11.07 1.06 -5.14
CA ALA A 294 -12.49 0.89 -5.40
C ALA A 294 -12.76 -0.28 -6.36
N LYS A 295 -11.92 -0.43 -7.40
CA LYS A 295 -12.01 -1.56 -8.34
C LYS A 295 -11.79 -2.90 -7.65
N CYS A 296 -10.83 -2.99 -6.73
CA CYS A 296 -10.61 -4.21 -5.93
C CYS A 296 -11.83 -4.56 -5.08
N LEU A 297 -12.44 -3.58 -4.40
CA LEU A 297 -13.66 -3.78 -3.60
C LEU A 297 -14.84 -4.26 -4.45
N ILE A 298 -14.98 -3.73 -5.66
CA ILE A 298 -16.03 -4.15 -6.61
C ILE A 298 -15.76 -5.57 -7.10
N LEU A 299 -14.50 -5.89 -7.43
CA LEU A 299 -14.11 -7.23 -7.86
C LEU A 299 -14.35 -8.28 -6.78
N ASP A 300 -14.14 -7.97 -5.50
CA ASP A 300 -14.46 -8.88 -4.39
C ASP A 300 -15.93 -9.30 -4.36
N ARG A 301 -16.82 -8.46 -4.90
CA ARG A 301 -18.25 -8.74 -4.99
C ARG A 301 -18.64 -9.45 -6.27
N LEU A 302 -18.03 -9.09 -7.39
CA LEU A 302 -18.34 -9.68 -8.71
C LEU A 302 -17.70 -11.04 -8.92
N ALA A 303 -16.49 -11.24 -8.39
CA ALA A 303 -15.70 -12.45 -8.56
C ALA A 303 -14.81 -12.65 -7.32
N PRO A 304 -15.33 -13.15 -6.18
CA PRO A 304 -14.60 -13.20 -4.91
C PRO A 304 -13.17 -13.76 -4.98
N ASP A 305 -12.96 -14.76 -5.85
CA ASP A 305 -11.70 -15.49 -6.00
C ASP A 305 -10.77 -14.88 -7.08
N TRP A 306 -11.07 -13.67 -7.60
CA TRP A 306 -10.32 -13.04 -8.71
C TRP A 306 -8.81 -12.93 -8.45
N LYS A 307 -8.42 -12.81 -7.18
CA LYS A 307 -7.03 -12.60 -6.73
C LYS A 307 -6.18 -13.87 -6.81
N GLU A 308 -6.80 -15.05 -6.83
CA GLU A 308 -6.06 -16.33 -6.85
C GLU A 308 -5.30 -16.56 -8.16
N THR A 309 -5.79 -15.96 -9.26
CA THR A 309 -5.23 -16.09 -10.61
C THR A 309 -4.79 -14.75 -11.19
N PHE A 310 -4.83 -13.67 -10.42
CA PHE A 310 -4.46 -12.36 -10.91
C PHE A 310 -2.94 -12.22 -11.03
N ASP A 311 -2.45 -11.97 -12.24
CA ASP A 311 -1.02 -11.97 -12.57
C ASP A 311 -0.48 -10.60 -13.00
N PHE A 312 -1.29 -9.54 -12.83
CA PHE A 312 -0.93 -8.15 -13.15
C PHE A 312 -0.56 -7.90 -14.62
N THR A 313 -0.82 -8.84 -15.54
CA THR A 313 -0.56 -8.64 -16.98
C THR A 313 -1.59 -7.73 -17.65
N LYS A 314 -2.74 -7.53 -16.99
CA LYS A 314 -3.87 -6.69 -17.46
C LYS A 314 -4.26 -5.67 -16.40
N GLY A 315 -4.83 -4.56 -16.86
CA GLY A 315 -5.38 -3.53 -15.96
C GLY A 315 -6.63 -4.02 -15.21
N LEU A 316 -6.91 -3.44 -14.05
CA LEU A 316 -8.10 -3.78 -13.24
C LEU A 316 -9.42 -3.57 -13.99
N ASP A 317 -9.48 -2.62 -14.94
CA ASP A 317 -10.67 -2.39 -15.76
C ASP A 317 -11.00 -3.57 -16.66
N GLU A 318 -10.00 -4.21 -17.25
CA GLU A 318 -10.23 -5.37 -18.11
C GLU A 318 -10.82 -6.53 -17.30
N VAL A 319 -10.35 -6.70 -16.06
CA VAL A 319 -10.87 -7.70 -15.13
C VAL A 319 -12.30 -7.35 -14.70
N LEU A 320 -12.56 -6.08 -14.38
CA LEU A 320 -13.90 -5.60 -14.04
C LEU A 320 -14.90 -5.79 -15.17
N VAL A 321 -14.52 -5.46 -16.40
CA VAL A 321 -15.40 -5.65 -17.56
C VAL A 321 -15.67 -7.14 -17.79
N LYS A 322 -14.65 -8.00 -17.67
CA LYS A 322 -14.81 -9.45 -17.78
C LYS A 322 -15.90 -9.97 -16.83
N TYR A 323 -15.85 -9.62 -15.55
CA TYR A 323 -16.81 -10.11 -14.54
C TYR A 323 -18.08 -9.26 -14.40
N GLY A 324 -18.07 -8.04 -14.92
CA GLY A 324 -19.23 -7.15 -15.00
C GLY A 324 -20.18 -7.53 -16.15
N SER A 325 -19.64 -8.17 -17.19
CA SER A 325 -20.40 -8.78 -18.30
C SER A 325 -21.12 -10.04 -17.79
N LYS A 326 -22.36 -10.30 -18.24
CA LYS A 326 -23.06 -11.57 -17.92
C LYS A 326 -22.47 -12.78 -18.68
N ASP A 327 -21.49 -12.54 -19.55
CA ASP A 327 -20.94 -13.53 -20.46
C ASP A 327 -19.70 -14.19 -19.81
N ASP A 328 -19.95 -15.09 -18.85
CA ASP A 328 -18.95 -16.06 -18.35
C ASP A 328 -18.68 -17.19 -19.38
N GLU A 329 -18.71 -16.89 -20.68
CA GLU A 329 -18.36 -17.81 -21.76
C GLU A 329 -17.33 -17.17 -22.69
N LEU A 330 -16.05 -17.16 -22.28
CA LEU A 330 -14.90 -17.12 -23.20
C LEU A 330 -13.66 -17.80 -22.58
#